data_AF-T1GML2-F1
#
_entry.id   AF-T1GML2-F1
#
_cell.length_a   1.000
_cell.length_b   1.000
_cell.length_c   1.000
_cell.angle_alpha   90.00
_cell.angle_beta   90.00
_cell.angle_gamma   90.00
#
_symmetry.space_group_name_H-M   'P 1'
#
loop_
_entity.id
_entity.type
_entity.pdbx_description
1 polymer ?
#
loop_
_entity_poly.entity_id
_entity_poly.type
_entity_poly.pdbx_seq_one_letter_code
_entity_poly.pdbx_strand_id
1 'polypeptide(L)'
;MELYLHAPSNYVIQNVKISLHCRQTAASELDLICVVTTLSSLTIAGGAAAFSKFENWSYFDSVYYCFITLTTIGFGDMVALQKDNALNRKPEYVMFALIFILFGLAIVAASLNLLVLRFVTMNTEDERRDEAQAIQVIIF
;
A
#
# COMPACT_ATOMS: atom_id res chain seq x y z
N MET A 1 -22.49 -42.80 -2.97
CA MET A 1 -22.69 -41.68 -3.91
C MET A 1 -22.63 -40.32 -3.18
N GLU A 2 -21.86 -40.19 -2.09
CA GLU A 2 -21.66 -38.92 -1.35
C GLU A 2 -20.19 -38.45 -1.31
N LEU A 3 -19.26 -39.23 -1.88
CA LEU A 3 -17.82 -38.95 -1.80
C LEU A 3 -17.29 -38.02 -2.90
N TYR A 4 -18.12 -37.55 -3.84
CA TYR A 4 -17.66 -36.74 -4.99
C TYR A 4 -17.89 -35.23 -4.83
N LEU A 5 -18.64 -34.77 -3.81
CA LEU A 5 -19.01 -33.35 -3.68
C LEU A 5 -18.00 -32.51 -2.86
N HIS A 6 -17.12 -33.12 -2.06
CA HIS A 6 -16.20 -32.41 -1.16
C HIS A 6 -14.77 -32.20 -1.72
N ALA A 7 -14.46 -32.76 -2.90
CA ALA A 7 -13.12 -32.74 -3.48
C ALA A 7 -12.64 -31.38 -4.07
N PRO A 8 -13.49 -30.48 -4.62
CA PRO A 8 -12.96 -29.27 -5.26
C PRO A 8 -12.52 -28.22 -4.23
N SER A 9 -13.04 -28.24 -3.00
CA SER A 9 -12.73 -27.24 -1.97
C SER A 9 -11.28 -27.33 -1.49
N ASN A 10 -10.78 -28.54 -1.21
CA ASN A 10 -9.39 -28.74 -0.78
C ASN A 10 -8.37 -28.46 -1.88
N TYR A 11 -8.74 -28.68 -3.14
CA TYR A 11 -7.84 -28.44 -4.28
C TYR A 11 -7.58 -26.94 -4.50
N VAL A 12 -8.61 -26.11 -4.34
CA VAL A 12 -8.48 -24.64 -4.47
C VAL A 12 -7.67 -24.06 -3.30
N ILE A 13 -7.87 -24.56 -2.08
CA ILE A 13 -7.14 -24.11 -0.89
C ILE A 13 -5.64 -24.44 -1.01
N GLN A 14 -5.28 -25.59 -1.60
CA GLN A 14 -3.88 -25.98 -1.79
C GLN A 14 -3.16 -25.10 -2.81
N ASN A 15 -3.83 -24.71 -3.92
CA ASN A 15 -3.24 -23.83 -4.93
C ASN A 15 -3.02 -22.40 -4.42
N VAL A 16 -3.91 -21.89 -3.57
CA VAL A 16 -3.73 -20.59 -2.90
C VAL A 16 -2.55 -20.65 -1.91
N LYS A 17 -2.39 -21.75 -1.18
CA LYS A 17 -1.29 -21.95 -0.22
C LYS A 17 0.09 -22.08 -0.91
N ILE A 18 0.11 -22.60 -2.13
CA ILE A 18 1.34 -22.75 -2.93
C ILE A 18 1.71 -21.43 -3.64
N SER A 19 0.73 -20.61 -4.03
CA SER A 19 0.99 -19.24 -4.52
C SER A 19 1.53 -18.31 -3.42
N LEU A 20 1.24 -18.62 -2.14
CA LEU A 20 1.78 -17.96 -0.96
C LEU A 20 3.11 -18.57 -0.50
N HIS A 21 3.95 -19.04 -1.43
CA HIS A 21 5.39 -19.17 -1.21
C HIS A 21 5.97 -17.79 -0.90
N CYS A 22 5.73 -17.29 0.32
CA CYS A 22 6.53 -16.28 1.00
C CYS A 22 7.89 -16.92 1.23
N ARG A 23 8.63 -16.94 0.12
CA ARG A 23 10.06 -17.06 -0.02
C ARG A 23 10.69 -16.17 1.03
N GLN A 24 11.04 -16.79 2.15
CA GLN A 24 12.14 -16.46 3.05
C GLN A 24 12.69 -15.04 2.83
N THR A 25 12.11 -14.07 3.54
CA THR A 25 12.56 -12.68 3.63
C THR A 25 13.88 -12.62 4.40
N ALA A 26 14.95 -13.09 3.77
CA ALA A 26 16.30 -12.58 4.01
C ALA A 26 16.63 -11.51 2.95
N ALA A 27 15.63 -10.72 2.53
CA ALA A 27 15.86 -9.41 1.95
C ALA A 27 16.05 -8.45 3.13
N SER A 28 17.05 -7.56 3.05
CA SER A 28 17.30 -6.62 4.15
C SER A 28 15.99 -5.96 4.54
N GLU A 29 15.76 -5.79 5.83
CA GLU A 29 14.57 -5.15 6.34
C GLU A 29 14.32 -3.77 5.71
N LEU A 30 15.39 -3.14 5.23
CA LEU A 30 15.45 -1.90 4.46
C LEU A 30 15.08 -2.07 2.98
N ASP A 31 15.45 -3.20 2.35
CA ASP A 31 15.13 -3.47 0.94
C ASP A 31 13.62 -3.53 0.73
N LEU A 32 12.89 -4.16 1.67
CA LEU A 32 11.43 -4.22 1.63
C LEU A 32 10.79 -2.83 1.69
N ILE A 33 11.31 -1.95 2.56
CA ILE A 33 10.82 -0.57 2.71
C ILE A 33 11.09 0.22 1.43
N CYS A 34 12.29 0.09 0.85
CA CYS A 34 12.65 0.72 -0.41
C CYS A 34 11.76 0.26 -1.57
N VAL A 35 11.50 -1.05 -1.68
CA VAL A 35 10.63 -1.62 -2.71
C VAL A 35 9.18 -1.12 -2.55
N VAL A 36 8.66 -1.10 -1.32
CA VAL A 36 7.28 -0.66 -1.09
C VAL A 36 7.15 0.86 -1.32
N THR A 37 8.12 1.66 -0.89
CA THR A 37 8.12 3.12 -1.09
C THR A 37 8.24 3.49 -2.58
N THR A 38 9.09 2.78 -3.33
CA THR A 38 9.19 2.96 -4.78
C THR A 38 7.89 2.54 -5.49
N LEU A 39 7.25 1.45 -5.07
CA LEU A 39 5.95 1.02 -5.61
C LEU A 39 4.83 2.04 -5.33
N SER A 40 4.76 2.60 -4.12
CA SER A 40 3.83 3.70 -3.79
C SER A 40 4.05 4.91 -4.70
N SER A 41 5.32 5.29 -4.91
CA SER A 41 5.68 6.43 -5.76
C SER A 41 5.28 6.20 -7.23
N LEU A 42 5.50 4.99 -7.74
CA LEU A 42 5.08 4.60 -9.09
C LEU A 42 3.54 4.59 -9.23
N THR A 43 2.82 4.18 -8.19
CA THR A 43 1.35 4.19 -8.18
C THR A 43 0.81 5.61 -8.25
N ILE A 44 1.39 6.54 -7.48
CA ILE A 44 1.05 7.97 -7.53
C ILE A 44 1.36 8.57 -8.90
N ALA A 45 2.55 8.29 -9.46
CA ALA A 45 2.92 8.79 -10.78
C ALA A 45 2.01 8.26 -11.90
N GLY A 46 1.67 6.96 -11.86
CA GLY A 46 0.74 6.33 -12.80
C GLY A 46 -0.68 6.90 -12.69
N GLY A 47 -1.17 7.09 -11.47
CA GLY A 47 -2.44 7.76 -11.20
C GLY A 47 -2.46 9.19 -11.72
N ALA A 48 -1.41 9.96 -11.44
CA ALA A 48 -1.30 11.34 -11.88
C ALA A 48 -1.33 11.47 -13.40
N ALA A 49 -0.66 10.57 -14.13
CA ALA A 49 -0.71 10.54 -15.58
C ALA A 49 -2.11 10.24 -16.13
N ALA A 50 -2.88 9.38 -15.44
CA ALA A 50 -4.27 9.07 -15.81
C ALA A 50 -5.20 10.26 -15.50
N PHE A 51 -5.20 10.77 -14.27
CA PHE A 51 -6.08 11.86 -13.84
C PHE A 51 -5.79 13.17 -14.56
N SER A 52 -4.52 13.46 -14.89
CA SER A 52 -4.17 14.63 -15.70
C SER A 52 -4.87 14.61 -17.05
N LYS A 53 -4.98 13.44 -17.70
CA LYS A 53 -5.69 13.28 -18.97
C LYS A 53 -7.21 13.30 -18.83
N PHE A 54 -7.75 12.65 -17.80
CA PHE A 54 -9.21 12.55 -17.63
C PHE A 54 -9.85 13.86 -17.15
N GLU A 55 -9.23 14.53 -16.18
CA GLU A 55 -9.76 15.76 -15.56
C GLU A 55 -9.21 17.04 -16.21
N ASN A 56 -8.28 16.91 -17.17
CA ASN A 56 -7.55 18.03 -17.79
C ASN A 56 -6.82 18.90 -16.75
N TRP A 57 -6.26 18.27 -15.73
CA TRP A 57 -5.42 18.92 -14.72
C TRP A 57 -3.96 18.92 -15.15
N SER A 58 -3.18 19.84 -14.59
CA SER A 58 -1.71 19.75 -14.67
C SER A 58 -1.24 18.41 -14.09
N TYR A 59 -0.12 17.88 -14.61
CA TYR A 59 0.48 16.68 -14.04
C TYR A 59 0.81 16.88 -12.55
N PHE A 60 1.29 18.07 -12.18
CA PHE A 60 1.61 18.38 -10.79
C PHE A 60 0.37 18.42 -9.89
N ASP A 61 -0.73 19.03 -10.35
CA ASP A 61 -2.01 19.03 -9.64
C ASP A 61 -2.55 17.61 -9.47
N SER A 62 -2.34 16.76 -10.48
CA SER A 62 -2.75 15.35 -10.44
C SER A 62 -1.90 14.52 -9.48
N VAL A 63 -0.59 14.80 -9.38
CA VAL A 63 0.29 14.21 -8.36
C VAL A 63 -0.18 14.63 -6.97
N TYR A 64 -0.47 15.92 -6.78
CA TYR A 64 -1.00 16.44 -5.53
C TYR A 64 -2.31 15.74 -5.15
N TYR A 65 -3.28 15.67 -6.06
CA TYR A 65 -4.54 14.96 -5.88
C TYR A 65 -4.34 13.49 -5.47
N CYS A 66 -3.49 12.76 -6.21
CA CYS A 66 -3.20 11.36 -5.91
C CYS A 66 -2.56 11.21 -4.53
N PHE A 67 -1.59 12.07 -4.20
CA PHE A 67 -0.90 12.04 -2.92
C PHE A 67 -1.86 12.28 -1.76
N ILE A 68 -2.64 13.37 -1.76
CA ILE A 68 -3.56 13.69 -0.65
C ILE A 68 -4.69 12.67 -0.52
N THR A 69 -5.13 12.06 -1.62
CA THR A 69 -6.18 11.03 -1.63
C THR A 69 -5.65 9.72 -1.04
N LEU A 70 -4.49 9.24 -1.51
CA LEU A 70 -3.92 7.97 -1.07
C LEU A 70 -3.30 8.02 0.34
N THR A 71 -2.85 9.20 0.78
CA THR A 71 -2.41 9.43 2.16
C THR A 71 -3.58 9.70 3.11
N THR A 72 -4.82 9.68 2.62
CA THR A 72 -6.04 9.96 3.39
C THR A 72 -6.08 11.35 4.04
N ILE A 73 -5.25 12.29 3.59
CA ILE A 73 -5.31 13.70 4.03
C ILE A 73 -6.62 14.32 3.56
N GLY A 74 -6.95 14.14 2.27
CA GLY A 74 -8.29 14.41 1.74
C GLY A 74 -8.81 15.83 1.92
N PHE A 75 -8.03 16.87 1.59
CA PHE A 75 -8.47 18.27 1.73
C PHE A 75 -9.78 18.61 1.01
N GLY A 76 -10.08 17.92 -0.10
CA GLY A 76 -11.32 18.10 -0.86
C GLY A 76 -11.34 19.35 -1.75
N ASP A 77 -10.21 20.02 -1.91
CA ASP A 77 -9.98 21.13 -2.84
C ASP A 77 -9.93 20.67 -4.31
N MET A 78 -9.38 19.49 -4.55
CA MET A 78 -9.40 18.80 -5.84
C MET A 78 -10.05 17.42 -5.68
N VAL A 79 -11.09 17.15 -6.47
CA VAL A 79 -11.84 15.89 -6.41
C VAL A 79 -12.16 15.43 -7.82
N ALA A 80 -11.66 14.24 -8.18
CA ALA A 80 -11.98 13.61 -9.46
C ALA A 80 -13.46 13.16 -9.48
N LEU A 81 -14.02 12.93 -10.66
CA LEU A 81 -15.40 12.45 -10.90
C LEU A 81 -16.51 13.48 -10.63
N GLN A 82 -16.20 14.66 -10.11
CA GLN A 82 -17.21 15.69 -9.85
C GLN A 82 -17.49 16.61 -11.04
N LYS A 83 -16.56 16.75 -11.99
CA LYS A 83 -16.70 17.64 -13.14
C LYS A 83 -17.67 17.04 -14.19
N ASP A 84 -18.55 17.87 -14.77
CA ASP A 84 -19.42 17.57 -15.92
C ASP A 84 -20.38 16.37 -15.79
N ASN A 85 -20.90 16.07 -14.59
CA ASN A 85 -21.73 14.89 -14.34
C ASN A 85 -21.03 13.57 -14.74
N ALA A 86 -19.69 13.51 -14.67
CA ALA A 86 -18.90 12.35 -15.04
C ALA A 86 -19.37 11.06 -14.34
N LEU A 87 -19.86 11.18 -13.10
CA LEU A 87 -20.50 10.10 -12.32
C LEU A 87 -21.57 9.33 -13.09
N ASN A 88 -22.44 10.02 -13.84
CA ASN A 88 -23.52 9.38 -14.60
C ASN A 88 -23.15 9.16 -16.08
N ARG A 89 -22.23 9.96 -16.61
CA ARG A 89 -21.95 9.98 -18.06
C ARG A 89 -20.85 9.00 -18.47
N LYS A 90 -19.96 8.60 -17.57
CA LYS A 90 -18.80 7.73 -17.86
C LYS A 90 -18.57 6.69 -16.75
N PRO A 91 -19.40 5.64 -16.66
CA PRO A 91 -19.25 4.61 -15.62
C PRO A 91 -17.90 3.90 -15.66
N GLU A 92 -17.28 3.74 -16.83
CA GLU A 92 -15.94 3.14 -16.97
C GLU A 92 -14.85 3.92 -16.22
N TYR A 93 -14.90 5.25 -16.29
CA TYR A 93 -13.96 6.12 -15.58
C TYR A 93 -14.14 6.04 -14.06
N VAL A 94 -15.40 5.99 -13.61
CA VAL A 94 -15.73 5.84 -12.19
C VAL A 94 -15.16 4.53 -11.65
N MET A 95 -15.36 3.42 -12.37
CA MET A 95 -14.83 2.12 -11.97
C MET A 95 -13.29 2.11 -11.94
N PHE A 96 -12.64 2.71 -12.93
CA PHE A 96 -11.19 2.85 -12.95
C PHE A 96 -10.67 3.64 -11.74
N ALA A 97 -11.28 4.78 -11.44
CA ALA A 97 -10.86 5.62 -10.31
C ALA A 97 -11.10 4.94 -8.96
N LEU A 98 -12.23 4.23 -8.78
CA LEU A 98 -12.49 3.47 -7.57
C LEU A 98 -11.47 2.34 -7.36
N ILE A 99 -11.18 1.56 -8.41
CA ILE A 99 -10.17 0.50 -8.34
C ILE A 99 -8.80 1.09 -8.03
N PHE A 100 -8.43 2.20 -8.69
CA PHE A 100 -7.18 2.90 -8.43
C PHE A 100 -7.07 3.38 -6.99
N ILE A 101 -8.12 4.00 -6.45
CA ILE A 101 -8.12 4.50 -5.07
C ILE A 101 -8.03 3.34 -4.08
N LEU A 102 -8.81 2.26 -4.26
CA LEU A 102 -8.76 1.10 -3.36
C LEU A 102 -7.40 0.40 -3.38
N PHE A 103 -6.84 0.17 -4.57
CA PHE A 103 -5.55 -0.47 -4.73
C PHE A 103 -4.40 0.41 -4.26
N GLY A 104 -4.40 1.69 -4.64
CA GLY A 104 -3.39 2.66 -4.23
C GLY A 104 -3.40 2.91 -2.73
N LEU A 105 -4.59 2.95 -2.12
CA LEU A 105 -4.73 3.11 -0.68
C LEU A 105 -4.16 1.89 0.06
N ALA A 106 -4.40 0.67 -0.43
CA ALA A 106 -3.81 -0.53 0.16
C ALA A 106 -2.28 -0.52 0.12
N ILE A 107 -1.68 -0.10 -1.01
CA ILE A 107 -0.22 0.01 -1.14
C ILE A 107 0.34 1.08 -0.20
N VAL A 108 -0.24 2.28 -0.20
CA VAL A 108 0.23 3.37 0.65
C VAL A 108 0.02 3.04 2.13
N ALA A 109 -1.11 2.47 2.51
CA ALA A 109 -1.37 2.03 3.88
C ALA A 109 -0.37 0.94 4.33
N ALA A 110 -0.08 -0.04 3.47
CA ALA A 110 0.94 -1.05 3.77
C ALA A 110 2.34 -0.42 3.91
N SER A 111 2.67 0.57 3.08
CA SER A 111 3.94 1.30 3.16
C SER A 111 4.10 2.05 4.47
N LEU A 112 3.07 2.78 4.90
CA LEU A 112 3.05 3.50 6.17
C LEU A 112 3.10 2.54 7.35
N ASN A 113 2.35 1.43 7.29
CA ASN A 113 2.37 0.42 8.34
C ASN A 113 3.76 -0.19 8.54
N LEU A 114 4.46 -0.53 7.45
CA LEU A 114 5.83 -1.05 7.53
C LEU A 114 6.81 -0.01 8.07
N LEU A 115 6.69 1.25 7.65
CA LEU A 115 7.53 2.34 8.17
C LEU A 115 7.31 2.53 9.68
N VAL A 116 6.06 2.59 10.12
CA VAL A 116 5.70 2.74 11.55
C VAL A 116 6.23 1.58 12.36
N LEU A 117 6.03 0.34 11.92
CA LEU A 117 6.55 -0.85 12.60
C LEU A 117 8.07 -0.77 12.75
N ARG A 118 8.78 -0.31 11.72
CA ARG A 118 10.24 -0.18 11.76
C ARG A 118 10.72 0.88 12.72
N PHE A 119 10.06 2.04 12.75
CA PHE A 119 10.37 3.08 13.73
C PHE A 119 10.15 2.59 15.16
N VAL A 120 9.05 1.89 15.41
CA VAL A 120 8.75 1.32 16.73
C VAL A 120 9.80 0.28 17.12
N THR A 121 10.13 -0.66 16.23
CA THR A 121 11.14 -1.69 16.53
C THR A 121 12.51 -1.07 16.78
N MET A 122 12.91 -0.06 16.00
CA MET A 122 14.18 0.63 16.19
C MET A 122 14.28 1.28 17.57
N ASN A 123 13.22 1.98 18.00
CA ASN A 123 13.18 2.58 19.34
C ASN A 123 13.33 1.52 20.45
N THR A 124 12.64 0.38 20.31
CA THR A 124 12.74 -0.70 21.31
C THR A 124 14.11 -1.39 21.31
N GLU A 125 14.82 -1.46 20.17
CA GLU A 125 16.16 -2.02 20.10
C GLU A 125 17.19 -1.13 20.79
N ASP A 126 17.04 0.20 20.64
CA ASP A 126 17.92 1.18 21.26
C ASP A 126 17.77 1.15 22.79
N GLU A 127 16.53 1.11 23.32
CA GLU A 127 16.27 0.97 24.77
C GLU A 127 16.92 -0.29 25.36
N ARG A 128 16.79 -1.45 24.69
CA ARG A 128 17.41 -2.70 25.14
C ARG A 128 18.94 -2.67 25.09
N ARG A 129 19.52 -1.98 24.11
CA ARG A 129 20.98 -1.82 24.01
C ARG A 129 21.50 -0.96 25.16
N ASP A 130 20.80 0.11 25.52
CA ASP A 130 21.17 0.98 26.63
C ASP A 130 21.06 0.24 27.98
N GLU A 131 20.00 -0.55 28.19
CA GLU A 131 19.83 -1.40 29.37
C GLU A 131 20.95 -2.45 29.49
N ALA A 132 21.28 -3.14 28.40
CA ALA A 132 22.34 -4.14 28.39
C ALA A 132 23.73 -3.53 28.67
N GLN A 133 23.98 -2.32 28.18
CA GLN A 133 25.20 -1.57 28.48
C GLN A 133 25.25 -1.13 29.94
N ALA A 134 24.14 -0.64 30.50
CA ALA A 134 24.07 -0.24 31.91
C ALA A 134 24.33 -1.43 32.85
N ILE A 135 23.76 -2.61 32.55
CA ILE A 135 23.99 -3.84 33.34
C ILE A 135 25.45 -4.29 33.25
N GLN A 136 26.07 -4.24 32.05
CA GLN A 136 27.49 -4.57 31.86
C GLN A 136 28.41 -3.67 32.71
N VAL A 137 28.11 -2.37 32.81
CA VAL A 137 28.90 -1.42 33.62
C VAL A 137 28.77 -1.68 35.12
N ILE A 138 27.61 -2.14 35.61
CA ILE A 138 27.39 -2.44 37.04
C ILE A 138 28.12 -3.71 37.50
N ILE A 139 28.35 -4.66 36.59
CA ILE A 139 28.97 -5.96 36.90
C ILE A 139 30.51 -5.88 36.99
N PHE A 140 31.12 -4.77 36.56
CA PHE A 140 32.57 -4.53 36.59
C PHE A 140 32.95 -3.56 37.72
#